data_AF-A0A838VSH4-F1
#
_entry.id   AF-A0A838VSH4-F1
#
_cell.length_a   1.000
_cell.length_b   1.000
_cell.length_c   1.000
_cell.angle_alpha   90.00
_cell.angle_beta   90.00
_cell.angle_gamma   90.00
#
_symmetry.space_group_name_H-M   'P 1'
#
loop_
_entity.id
_entity.type
_entity.pdbx_description
1 polymer ?
#
loop_
_entity_poly.entity_id
_entity_poly.type
_entity_poly.pdbx_seq_one_letter_code
_entity_poly.pdbx_strand_id
1 'polypeptide(L)'
;MTNKTYTIPNSFRVVSVSITVAVALALMTSISTPCSAQSQPVKSAEQSVALKEAEDLVQKAIQLLNKGKYSAAIPLVERSLAIREKVLGKEHPLVAQSLNNLALLYQDEGNYQQAEP
;
A
#
# COMPACT_ATOMS: atom_id res chain seq x y z
N MET A 1 -22.02 -26.23 -28.95
CA MET A 1 -21.57 -25.77 -27.63
C MET A 1 -21.15 -24.31 -27.75
N THR A 2 -22.09 -23.38 -27.54
CA THR A 2 -21.87 -21.94 -27.70
C THR A 2 -21.71 -21.29 -26.33
N ASN A 3 -20.51 -20.80 -25.99
CA ASN A 3 -20.30 -20.02 -24.77
C ASN A 3 -19.60 -18.68 -25.07
N LYS A 4 -20.47 -17.69 -25.28
CA LYS A 4 -20.44 -16.27 -24.93
C LYS A 4 -19.08 -15.57 -24.83
N THR A 5 -18.79 -14.77 -25.86
CA THR A 5 -17.85 -13.66 -25.83
C THR A 5 -18.33 -12.59 -24.85
N TYR A 6 -17.57 -12.32 -23.80
CA TYR A 6 -17.85 -11.22 -22.88
C TYR A 6 -17.40 -9.90 -23.52
N THR A 7 -18.36 -9.20 -24.14
CA THR A 7 -18.21 -7.81 -24.54
C THR A 7 -18.32 -6.92 -23.30
N ILE A 8 -17.21 -6.29 -22.90
CA ILE A 8 -17.19 -5.25 -21.87
C ILE A 8 -17.60 -3.93 -22.54
N PRO A 9 -18.76 -3.31 -22.22
CA PRO A 9 -19.08 -1.98 -22.73
C PRO A 9 -18.32 -0.93 -21.93
N ASN A 10 -17.18 -0.48 -22.46
CA ASN A 10 -16.46 0.67 -21.94
C ASN A 10 -17.27 1.96 -22.19
N SER A 11 -18.12 2.30 -21.23
CA SER A 11 -18.96 3.49 -21.24
C SER A 11 -18.18 4.70 -20.69
N PHE A 12 -17.07 5.06 -21.31
CA PHE A 12 -16.43 6.36 -21.02
C PHE A 12 -17.11 7.43 -21.87
N ARG A 13 -18.31 7.85 -21.42
CA ARG A 13 -18.93 9.07 -21.91
C ARG A 13 -18.23 10.27 -21.28
N VAL A 14 -17.39 10.91 -22.10
CA VAL A 14 -17.21 12.36 -22.23
C VAL A 14 -17.76 13.19 -21.06
N VAL A 15 -16.88 13.60 -20.14
CA VAL A 15 -17.07 14.86 -19.39
C VAL A 15 -15.97 15.79 -19.87
N SER A 16 -16.32 16.60 -20.86
CA SER A 16 -15.57 17.76 -21.31
C SER A 16 -15.49 18.77 -20.17
N VAL A 17 -14.36 18.81 -19.45
CA VAL A 17 -14.05 19.94 -18.57
C VAL A 17 -13.42 21.02 -19.43
N SER A 18 -14.24 21.98 -19.82
CA SER A 18 -13.82 23.23 -20.47
C SER A 18 -12.87 24.00 -19.55
N ILE A 19 -11.58 23.98 -19.84
CA ILE A 19 -10.61 24.88 -19.20
C ILE A 19 -10.63 26.18 -20.00
N THR A 20 -11.54 27.08 -19.62
CA THR A 20 -11.54 28.44 -20.15
C THR A 20 -10.38 29.20 -19.52
N VAL A 21 -9.39 29.53 -20.36
CA VAL A 21 -8.29 30.45 -20.08
C VAL A 21 -8.85 31.85 -19.83
N ALA A 22 -8.66 32.42 -18.64
CA ALA A 22 -8.68 33.87 -18.40
C ALA A 22 -8.26 34.21 -16.97
N VAL A 23 -6.99 34.57 -16.73
CA VAL A 23 -6.66 35.74 -15.90
C VAL A 23 -5.41 36.39 -16.49
N ALA A 24 -5.61 37.61 -17.00
CA ALA A 24 -4.59 38.47 -17.53
C ALA A 24 -3.69 39.02 -16.40
N LEU A 25 -2.40 39.06 -16.72
CA LEU A 25 -1.37 40.00 -16.29
C LEU A 25 -1.78 41.05 -15.24
N ALA A 26 -1.39 40.83 -13.98
CA ALA A 26 -1.20 41.90 -13.00
C ALA A 26 0.17 41.68 -12.32
N LEU A 27 1.08 42.61 -12.61
CA LEU A 27 2.43 42.72 -12.06
C LEU A 27 2.41 43.01 -10.55
N MET A 28 3.51 42.63 -9.87
CA MET A 28 3.91 43.09 -8.53
C MET A 28 3.12 42.53 -7.33
N THR A 29 3.32 41.25 -6.99
CA THR A 29 3.39 40.87 -5.57
C THR A 29 4.59 39.93 -5.34
N SER A 30 5.67 40.50 -4.81
CA SER A 30 6.78 39.75 -4.22
C SER A 30 6.28 39.04 -2.97
N ILE A 31 5.94 37.76 -3.07
CA ILE A 31 5.78 36.89 -1.91
C ILE A 31 6.50 35.59 -2.22
N SER A 32 7.57 35.32 -1.46
CA SER A 32 8.17 34.01 -1.34
C SER A 32 7.15 33.04 -0.78
N THR A 33 6.38 32.40 -1.65
CA THR A 33 5.65 31.17 -1.33
C THR A 33 5.94 30.17 -2.45
N PRO A 34 6.84 29.19 -2.27
CA PRO A 34 6.70 27.94 -2.98
C PRO A 34 5.59 27.14 -2.30
N CYS A 35 4.38 27.71 -2.24
CA CYS A 35 3.20 26.96 -1.88
C CYS A 35 2.69 26.34 -3.17
N SER A 36 3.32 25.23 -3.55
CA SER A 36 2.70 24.26 -4.43
C SER A 36 1.43 23.80 -3.73
N ALA A 37 0.32 24.49 -4.01
CA ALA A 37 -1.02 23.99 -3.77
C ALA A 37 -1.22 22.79 -4.71
N GLN A 38 -0.63 21.65 -4.33
CA GLN A 38 -1.02 20.36 -4.84
C GLN A 38 -2.34 20.02 -4.18
N SER A 39 -3.40 20.11 -4.97
CA SER A 39 -4.63 19.37 -4.73
C SER A 39 -4.33 17.86 -4.72
N GLN A 40 -3.98 17.36 -3.55
CA GLN A 40 -4.25 15.98 -3.14
C GLN A 40 -4.86 16.04 -1.72
N PRO A 41 -6.11 16.50 -1.54
CA PRO A 41 -6.77 16.33 -0.27
C PRO A 41 -7.15 14.85 -0.13
N VAL A 42 -7.06 14.32 1.10
CA VAL A 42 -7.38 12.96 1.59
C VAL A 42 -6.44 11.77 1.32
N LYS A 43 -5.88 11.52 0.12
CA LYS A 43 -5.06 10.28 -0.08
C LYS A 43 -3.79 10.19 0.77
N SER A 44 -3.03 11.27 0.91
CA SER A 44 -1.69 11.21 1.54
C SER A 44 -1.73 11.01 3.06
N ALA A 45 -2.80 11.42 3.74
CA ALA A 45 -2.95 11.24 5.18
C ALA A 45 -3.55 9.86 5.54
N GLU A 46 -4.43 9.33 4.69
CA GLU A 46 -5.03 8.02 4.90
C GLU A 46 -4.04 6.88 4.56
N GLN A 47 -3.22 7.09 3.52
CA GLN A 47 -2.13 6.18 3.15
C GLN A 47 -1.05 6.12 4.25
N SER A 48 -0.72 7.23 4.90
CA SER A 48 0.27 7.23 5.98
C SER A 48 -0.23 6.50 7.23
N VAL A 49 -1.53 6.60 7.55
CA VAL A 49 -2.14 5.85 8.66
C VAL A 49 -2.18 4.35 8.37
N ALA A 50 -2.62 3.95 7.18
CA ALA A 50 -2.65 2.53 6.79
C ALA A 50 -1.23 1.92 6.75
N LEU A 51 -0.24 2.66 6.25
CA LEU A 51 1.15 2.21 6.28
C LEU A 51 1.68 2.09 7.70
N LYS A 52 1.26 2.98 8.60
CA LYS A 52 1.66 2.89 10.00
C LYS A 52 1.09 1.67 10.70
N GLU A 53 -0.15 1.31 10.40
CA GLU A 53 -0.74 0.04 10.85
C GLU A 53 0.07 -1.16 10.32
N ALA A 54 0.43 -1.16 9.03
CA ALA A 54 1.23 -2.24 8.45
C ALA A 54 2.62 -2.36 9.09
N GLU A 55 3.26 -1.24 9.44
CA GLU A 55 4.52 -1.24 10.20
C GLU A 55 4.35 -1.80 11.60
N ASP A 56 3.31 -1.38 12.33
CA ASP A 56 3.04 -1.83 13.69
C ASP A 56 2.81 -3.35 13.74
N LEU A 57 2.04 -3.88 12.79
CA LEU A 57 1.84 -5.31 12.62
C LEU A 57 3.16 -6.07 12.43
N VAL A 58 4.09 -5.51 11.65
CA VAL A 58 5.43 -6.10 11.44
C VAL A 58 6.27 -6.02 12.69
N GLN A 59 6.25 -4.91 13.43
CA GLN A 59 6.94 -4.80 14.72
C GLN A 59 6.42 -5.84 15.71
N LYS A 60 5.11 -6.02 15.77
CA LYS A 60 4.49 -7.04 16.61
C LYS A 60 4.89 -8.46 16.17
N ALA A 61 4.94 -8.72 14.87
CA ALA A 61 5.42 -10.00 14.33
C ALA A 61 6.87 -10.28 14.74
N ILE A 62 7.76 -9.28 14.67
CA ILE A 62 9.16 -9.39 15.12
C ILE A 62 9.24 -9.69 16.62
N GLN A 63 8.39 -9.09 17.44
CA GLN A 63 8.36 -9.42 18.87
C GLN A 63 7.92 -10.88 19.14
N LEU A 64 7.02 -11.41 18.31
CA LEU A 64 6.58 -12.81 18.41
C LEU A 64 7.65 -13.78 17.92
N LEU A 65 8.38 -13.43 16.86
CA LEU A 65 9.58 -14.15 16.39
C LEU A 65 10.60 -14.33 17.53
N ASN A 66 10.92 -13.25 18.24
CA ASN A 66 11.86 -13.30 19.37
C ASN A 66 11.36 -14.16 20.55
N LYS A 67 10.06 -14.46 20.61
CA LYS A 67 9.43 -15.33 21.61
C LYS A 67 9.23 -16.76 21.11
N GLY A 68 9.71 -17.09 19.91
CA GLY A 68 9.51 -18.39 19.26
C GLY A 68 8.07 -18.67 18.81
N LYS A 69 7.22 -17.63 18.69
CA LYS A 69 5.79 -17.77 18.35
C LYS A 69 5.55 -17.51 16.86
N TYR A 70 6.13 -18.35 16.00
CA TYR A 70 6.09 -18.21 14.53
C TYR A 70 4.67 -18.25 13.97
N SER A 71 3.85 -19.23 14.40
CA SER A 71 2.45 -19.40 13.95
C SER A 71 1.57 -18.17 14.23
N ALA A 72 1.86 -17.43 15.30
CA ALA A 72 1.13 -16.20 15.65
C ALA A 72 1.64 -14.96 14.89
N ALA A 73 2.87 -14.99 14.38
CA ALA A 73 3.49 -13.90 13.64
C ALA A 73 3.13 -13.91 12.15
N ILE A 74 2.98 -15.09 11.54
CA ILE A 74 2.57 -15.30 10.14
C ILE A 74 1.34 -14.45 9.75
N PRO A 75 0.17 -14.56 10.43
CA PRO A 75 -1.02 -13.81 10.03
C PRO A 75 -0.87 -12.28 10.18
N LEU A 76 0.04 -11.81 11.05
CA LEU A 76 0.32 -10.38 11.19
C LEU A 76 1.10 -9.85 9.98
N VAL A 77 2.08 -10.61 9.50
CA VAL A 77 2.86 -10.26 8.31
C VAL A 77 2.00 -10.34 7.05
N GLU A 78 1.11 -11.31 6.93
CA GLU A 78 0.14 -11.40 5.82
C GLU A 78 -0.81 -10.20 5.77
N ARG A 79 -1.33 -9.76 6.92
CA ARG A 79 -2.15 -8.55 6.99
C ARG A 79 -1.37 -7.30 6.61
N SER A 80 -0.13 -7.17 7.08
CA SER A 80 0.76 -6.06 6.69
C SER A 80 1.03 -6.05 5.18
N LEU A 81 1.30 -7.22 4.59
CA LEU A 81 1.50 -7.39 3.15
C LEU A 81 0.27 -6.91 2.37
N ALA A 82 -0.92 -7.36 2.74
CA ALA A 82 -2.16 -6.96 2.05
C ALA A 82 -2.39 -5.43 2.08
N ILE A 83 -2.07 -4.78 3.20
CA ILE A 83 -2.15 -3.31 3.32
C ILE A 83 -1.10 -2.65 2.42
N ARG A 84 0.15 -3.12 2.46
CA ARG A 84 1.25 -2.58 1.65
C ARG A 84 1.00 -2.74 0.16
N GLU A 85 0.48 -3.89 -0.28
CA GLU A 85 0.11 -4.11 -1.68
C GLU A 85 -1.01 -3.17 -2.13
N LYS A 86 -2.02 -2.96 -1.29
CA LYS A 86 -3.15 -2.06 -1.60
C LYS A 86 -2.73 -0.59 -1.67
N VAL A 87 -1.80 -0.18 -0.81
CA VAL A 87 -1.39 1.24 -0.69
C VAL A 87 -0.23 1.59 -1.64
N LEU A 88 0.76 0.71 -1.78
CA LEU A 88 2.02 0.96 -2.47
C LEU A 88 2.15 0.21 -3.80
N GLY A 89 1.36 -0.85 -4.00
CA GLY A 89 1.49 -1.75 -5.14
C GLY A 89 2.52 -2.86 -4.92
N LYS A 90 2.48 -3.86 -5.80
CA LYS A 90 3.28 -5.10 -5.67
C LYS A 90 4.77 -4.94 -5.90
N GLU A 91 5.17 -3.91 -6.65
CA GLU A 91 6.57 -3.64 -7.00
C GLU A 91 7.31 -2.87 -5.91
N HIS A 92 6.61 -2.42 -4.86
CA HIS A 92 7.23 -1.60 -3.83
C HIS A 92 8.21 -2.42 -2.96
N PRO A 93 9.39 -1.88 -2.60
CA PRO A 93 10.37 -2.59 -1.77
C PRO A 93 9.82 -3.12 -0.43
N LEU A 94 8.90 -2.38 0.20
CA LEU A 94 8.22 -2.82 1.44
C LEU A 94 7.34 -4.06 1.25
N VAL A 95 6.76 -4.27 0.06
CA VAL A 95 6.01 -5.50 -0.25
C VAL A 95 6.98 -6.67 -0.33
N ALA A 96 8.09 -6.52 -1.06
CA ALA A 96 9.15 -7.52 -1.13
C ALA A 96 9.73 -7.87 0.25
N GLN A 97 9.95 -6.86 1.11
CA GLN A 97 10.40 -7.08 2.48
C GLN A 97 9.38 -7.91 3.30
N SER A 98 8.08 -7.65 3.12
CA SER A 98 7.03 -8.40 3.82
C SER A 98 7.01 -9.87 3.39
N LEU A 99 7.16 -10.13 2.09
CA LEU A 99 7.27 -11.48 1.53
C LEU A 99 8.51 -12.20 2.05
N ASN A 100 9.66 -11.52 2.13
CA ASN A 100 10.87 -12.09 2.70
C ASN A 100 10.67 -12.48 4.18
N ASN A 101 10.04 -11.62 4.97
CA ASN A 101 9.74 -11.92 6.37
C ASN A 101 8.79 -13.12 6.52
N LEU A 102 7.81 -13.24 5.62
CA LEU A 102 6.89 -14.39 5.59
C LEU A 102 7.62 -15.70 5.26
N ALA A 103 8.57 -15.67 4.32
CA ALA A 103 9.39 -16.84 4.00
C ALA A 103 10.25 -17.30 5.19
N LEU A 104 10.88 -16.35 5.90
CA LEU A 104 11.66 -16.65 7.12
C LEU A 104 10.78 -17.25 8.21
N LEU A 105 9.58 -16.70 8.40
CA LEU A 105 8.60 -17.20 9.37
C LEU A 105 8.22 -18.66 9.11
N TYR A 106 7.93 -19.01 7.85
CA TYR A 106 7.58 -20.39 7.49
C TYR A 106 8.76 -21.35 7.61
N GLN A 107 9.98 -20.90 7.28
CA GLN A 107 11.19 -21.70 7.47
C GLN A 107 11.41 -22.02 8.95
N ASP A 108 11.30 -21.00 9.81
CA ASP A 108 11.50 -21.18 11.24
C ASP A 108 10.38 -22.01 11.86
N GLU A 109 9.12 -21.82 11.47
CA GLU A 109 8.01 -22.66 11.92
C GLU A 109 8.24 -24.14 11.60
N GLY A 110 8.68 -24.45 10.37
CA GLY A 110 9.00 -25.82 9.97
C GLY A 110 10.16 -26.42 10.78
N ASN A 111 11.23 -25.66 10.98
CA ASN A 111 12.37 -26.09 11.78
C ASN A 111 11.96 -26.37 13.24
N TYR A 112 11.09 -25.55 13.82
CA TYR A 112 10.58 -25.75 15.18
C TYR A 112 9.64 -26.95 15.28
N GLN A 113 8.76 -27.16 14.31
CA GLN A 113 7.89 -28.34 14.26
C GLN A 113 8.70 -29.64 14.11
N GLN A 114 9.81 -29.61 13.36
CA GLN A 114 10.72 -30.75 13.24
C GLN A 114 11.59 -30.97 14.49
N ALA A 115 11.75 -29.95 15.34
CA ALA A 115 12.52 -30.01 16.58
C ALA A 115 11.69 -30.47 17.79
N GLU A 116 10.36 -30.57 17.68
CA GLU A 116 9.53 -31.19 18.71
C GLU A 116 9.77 -32.73 18.75
N PRO A 117 10.16 -33.30 19.90
CA PRO A 117 10.54 -34.71 20.06
C PRO A 117 9.35 -35.69 20.14
#